data_AF-A0A968I531-F1
#
_entry.id   AF-A0A968I531-F1
#
_cell.length_a   1.000
_cell.length_b   1.000
_cell.length_c   1.000
_cell.angle_alpha   90.00
_cell.angle_beta   90.00
_cell.angle_gamma   90.00
#
_symmetry.space_group_name_H-M   'P 1'
#
loop_
_entity.id
_entity.type
_entity.pdbx_description
1 polymer ?
#
loop_
_entity_poly.entity_id
_entity_poly.type
_entity_poly.pdbx_seq_one_letter_code
_entity_poly.pdbx_strand_id
1 'polypeptide(L)'
;MREAGLTFSLLPDRREVTDAVIFAGESITDRETRFSRTAAFRDANPGGMAQALERLSLHPASYPEPVLFDGLRGLNEVRHAALAFPKARFVTLDAPDTVRVQRLLGRGDAFDRVGSHRSQVTGQEQPRTSSLEPRDSQRLEALQSVEGIEGVFSRDEIVGLSQLEEDLGEVVGKVRIVVTERRHYDPRAANAFLRTLNGNRVLSVDTTLESPDDVAGRILKWWHA
;
A
#
# COMPACT_ATOMS: atom_id res chain seq x y z
N MET A 1 -13.99 8.14 -7.87
CA MET A 1 -15.18 8.08 -6.98
C MET A 1 -16.01 9.36 -7.03
N ARG A 2 -15.46 10.54 -6.70
CA ARG A 2 -16.20 11.81 -6.81
C ARG A 2 -16.70 12.08 -8.22
N GLU A 3 -15.82 11.91 -9.21
CA GLU A 3 -16.16 12.03 -10.64
C GLU A 3 -17.20 11.01 -11.10
N ALA A 4 -17.24 9.83 -10.46
CA ALA A 4 -18.26 8.82 -10.72
C ALA A 4 -19.61 9.16 -10.04
N GLY A 5 -19.69 10.21 -9.22
CA GLY A 5 -20.93 10.66 -8.54
C GLY A 5 -21.09 10.21 -7.09
N LEU A 6 -20.07 9.60 -6.48
CA LEU A 6 -20.09 9.27 -5.05
C LEU A 6 -19.59 10.47 -4.23
N THR A 7 -20.48 11.04 -3.40
CA THR A 7 -20.12 12.06 -2.42
C THR A 7 -19.63 11.43 -1.13
N PHE A 8 -18.51 11.93 -0.62
CA PHE A 8 -17.89 11.46 0.62
C PHE A 8 -16.92 12.49 1.18
N SER A 9 -16.77 12.45 2.50
CA SER A 9 -15.74 13.20 3.22
C SER A 9 -14.53 12.31 3.47
N LEU A 10 -13.37 12.73 2.98
CA LEU A 10 -12.11 12.02 3.21
C LEU A 10 -11.61 12.35 4.62
N LEU A 11 -11.39 11.33 5.45
CA LEU A 11 -10.71 11.49 6.74
C LEU A 11 -9.21 11.72 6.53
N PRO A 12 -8.51 12.32 7.51
CA PRO A 12 -7.06 12.49 7.46
C PRO A 12 -6.36 11.17 7.13
N ASP A 13 -5.25 11.26 6.39
CA ASP A 13 -4.54 10.06 5.97
C ASP A 13 -3.88 9.33 7.16
N ARG A 14 -3.30 8.16 6.89
CA ARG A 14 -2.61 7.36 7.93
C ARG A 14 -1.51 8.17 8.64
N ARG A 15 -0.81 9.06 7.95
CA ARG A 15 0.28 9.87 8.52
C ARG A 15 -0.28 10.93 9.45
N GLU A 16 -1.29 11.66 9.02
CA GLU A 16 -1.97 12.66 9.84
C GLU A 16 -2.59 12.05 11.10
N VAL A 17 -3.25 10.88 10.98
CA VAL A 17 -3.78 10.17 12.15
C VAL A 17 -2.65 9.69 13.08
N THR A 18 -1.53 9.22 12.52
CA THR A 18 -0.35 8.84 13.32
C THR A 18 0.17 10.05 14.10
N ASP A 19 0.38 11.18 13.43
CA ASP A 19 0.92 12.38 14.07
C ASP A 19 -0.04 12.90 15.16
N ALA A 20 -1.34 12.93 14.88
CA ALA A 20 -2.36 13.40 15.83
C ALA A 20 -2.56 12.46 17.03
N VAL A 21 -2.60 11.14 16.81
CA VAL A 21 -3.03 10.17 17.84
C VAL A 21 -1.86 9.47 18.51
N ILE A 22 -0.83 9.10 17.74
CA ILE A 22 0.32 8.34 18.24
C ILE A 22 1.39 9.28 18.79
N PHE A 23 1.61 10.42 18.12
CA PHE A 23 2.57 11.43 18.57
C PHE A 23 1.92 12.61 19.30
N ALA A 24 0.60 12.60 19.47
CA ALA A 24 -0.14 13.65 20.16
C ALA A 24 0.13 15.06 19.59
N GLY A 25 0.35 15.17 18.28
CA GLY A 25 0.66 16.42 17.57
C GLY A 25 2.14 16.82 17.59
N GLU A 26 3.03 16.01 18.19
CA GLU A 26 4.48 16.28 18.17
C GLU A 26 5.04 16.11 16.75
N SER A 27 5.79 17.12 16.30
CA SER A 27 6.51 17.07 15.02
C SER A 27 7.81 16.26 15.18
N ILE A 28 7.70 14.96 14.97
CA ILE A 28 8.84 14.05 14.99
C ILE A 28 9.35 13.86 13.56
N THR A 29 10.52 14.40 13.28
CA THR A 29 11.22 14.25 11.99
C THR A 29 12.18 13.06 11.99
N ASP A 30 12.68 12.67 13.17
CA ASP A 30 13.59 11.53 13.30
C ASP A 30 12.89 10.21 13.00
N ARG A 31 13.43 9.48 12.02
CA ARG A 31 12.82 8.27 11.47
C ARG A 31 12.83 7.12 12.47
N GLU A 32 13.92 6.98 13.25
CA GLU A 32 14.03 5.93 14.26
C GLU A 32 13.04 6.13 15.39
N THR A 33 12.90 7.38 15.85
CA THR A 33 11.91 7.76 16.86
C THR A 33 10.48 7.50 16.37
N ARG A 34 10.15 7.89 15.13
CA ARG A 34 8.82 7.60 14.54
C ARG A 34 8.55 6.09 14.53
N PHE A 35 9.53 5.28 14.11
CA PHE A 35 9.36 3.82 14.08
C PHE A 35 9.18 3.24 15.47
N SER A 36 10.04 3.58 16.42
CA SER A 36 10.00 3.08 17.80
C SER A 36 8.64 3.40 18.46
N ARG A 37 8.18 4.65 18.37
CA ARG A 37 6.89 5.06 18.93
C ARG A 37 5.69 4.41 18.25
N THR A 38 5.73 4.27 16.92
CA THR A 38 4.67 3.56 16.19
C THR A 38 4.63 2.07 16.56
N ALA A 39 5.79 1.46 16.80
CA ALA A 39 5.89 0.07 17.26
C ALA A 39 5.31 -0.08 18.68
N ALA A 40 5.73 0.78 19.62
CA ALA A 40 5.22 0.78 20.99
C ALA A 40 3.70 1.00 21.05
N PHE A 41 3.16 1.88 20.20
CA PHE A 41 1.71 2.05 20.08
C PHE A 41 1.03 0.76 19.62
N ARG A 42 1.56 0.10 18.58
CA ARG A 42 1.00 -1.17 18.08
C ARG A 42 1.05 -2.28 19.12
N ASP A 43 2.12 -2.34 19.93
CA ASP A 43 2.25 -3.34 20.99
C ASP A 43 1.20 -3.15 22.09
N ALA A 44 0.90 -1.89 22.43
CA ALA A 44 -0.17 -1.54 23.39
C ALA A 44 -1.58 -1.56 22.77
N ASN A 45 -1.70 -1.43 21.45
CA ASN A 45 -2.96 -1.33 20.71
C ASN A 45 -2.93 -2.31 19.53
N PRO A 46 -3.27 -3.60 19.76
CA PRO A 46 -3.19 -4.63 18.72
C PRO A 46 -4.01 -4.29 17.47
N GLY A 47 -5.09 -3.51 17.60
CA GLY A 47 -5.90 -3.01 16.49
C GLY A 47 -5.23 -1.93 15.62
N GLY A 48 -4.04 -1.46 16.00
CA GLY A 48 -3.21 -0.55 15.23
C GLY A 48 -3.97 0.71 14.78
N MET A 49 -3.90 1.03 13.48
CA MET A 49 -4.53 2.23 12.94
C MET A 49 -6.06 2.26 13.16
N ALA A 50 -6.75 1.12 13.12
CA ALA A 50 -8.20 1.10 13.37
C ALA A 50 -8.54 1.53 14.81
N GLN A 51 -7.72 1.15 15.78
CA GLN A 51 -7.86 1.56 17.17
C GLN A 51 -7.47 3.03 17.38
N ALA A 52 -6.59 3.58 16.53
CA ALA A 52 -6.34 5.02 16.49
C ALA A 52 -7.57 5.79 15.96
N LEU A 53 -8.27 5.27 14.95
CA LEU A 53 -9.50 5.89 14.42
C LEU A 53 -10.62 5.99 15.46
N GLU A 54 -10.74 5.02 16.37
CA GLU A 54 -11.72 5.10 17.47
C GLU A 54 -11.52 6.30 18.40
N ARG A 55 -10.31 6.86 18.43
CA ARG A 55 -10.00 8.04 19.24
C ARG A 55 -10.36 9.34 18.53
N LEU A 56 -10.75 9.28 17.25
CA LEU A 56 -11.22 10.45 16.50
C LEU A 56 -12.68 10.72 16.84
N SER A 57 -12.99 11.98 17.12
CA SER A 57 -14.36 12.45 17.27
C SER A 57 -14.77 13.25 16.04
N LEU A 58 -15.85 12.82 15.39
CA LEU A 58 -16.41 13.52 14.24
C LEU A 58 -17.60 14.36 14.71
N HIS A 59 -17.58 15.65 14.39
CA HIS A 59 -18.75 16.49 14.59
C HIS A 59 -19.75 16.21 13.45
N PRO A 60 -20.96 15.69 13.71
CA PRO A 60 -21.86 15.25 12.64
C PRO A 60 -22.21 16.35 11.62
N ALA A 61 -22.28 17.61 12.09
CA ALA A 61 -22.52 18.77 11.23
C ALA A 61 -21.37 19.04 10.24
N SER A 62 -20.15 18.60 10.56
CA SER A 62 -18.96 18.75 9.70
C SER A 62 -18.84 17.62 8.68
N TYR A 63 -19.57 16.51 8.85
CA TYR A 63 -19.49 15.30 8.02
C TYR A 63 -20.90 14.80 7.66
N PRO A 64 -21.68 15.54 6.85
CA PRO A 64 -23.03 15.14 6.45
C PRO A 64 -23.03 13.97 5.46
N GLU A 65 -21.90 13.70 4.83
CA GLU A 65 -21.68 12.62 3.86
C GLU A 65 -21.02 11.40 4.53
N PRO A 66 -21.09 10.21 3.90
CA PRO A 66 -20.28 9.08 4.33
C PRO A 66 -18.79 9.46 4.44
N VAL A 67 -18.13 8.98 5.50
CA VAL A 67 -16.71 9.19 5.70
C VAL A 67 -15.90 8.06 5.08
N LEU A 68 -14.78 8.41 4.46
CA LEU A 68 -13.84 7.46 3.87
C LEU A 68 -12.49 7.58 4.54
N PHE A 69 -11.94 6.45 4.99
CA PHE A 69 -10.57 6.37 5.46
C PHE A 69 -9.78 5.39 4.60
N ASP A 70 -8.69 5.87 4.00
CA ASP A 70 -7.77 5.09 3.18
C ASP A 70 -6.45 4.90 3.92
N GLY A 71 -6.38 3.90 4.80
CA GLY A 71 -5.18 3.71 5.62
C GLY A 71 -5.06 2.42 6.41
N LEU A 72 -5.99 1.47 6.28
CA LEU A 72 -5.87 0.14 6.90
C LEU A 72 -4.96 -0.74 6.06
N ARG A 73 -4.00 -1.44 6.69
CA ARG A 73 -2.96 -2.19 5.97
C ARG A 73 -2.86 -3.68 6.32
N GLY A 74 -3.23 -4.07 7.53
CA GLY A 74 -3.01 -5.44 8.02
C GLY A 74 -4.24 -6.09 8.64
N LEU A 75 -4.14 -7.42 8.81
CA LEU A 75 -5.21 -8.25 9.37
C LEU A 75 -5.73 -7.70 10.70
N ASN A 76 -4.83 -7.34 11.63
CA ASN A 76 -5.26 -6.87 12.95
C ASN A 76 -6.08 -5.58 12.86
N GLU A 77 -5.63 -4.61 12.04
CA GLU A 77 -6.34 -3.34 11.85
C GLU A 77 -7.71 -3.58 11.22
N VAL A 78 -7.77 -4.41 10.18
CA VAL A 78 -9.01 -4.73 9.47
C VAL A 78 -10.00 -5.50 10.35
N ARG A 79 -9.51 -6.50 11.10
CA ARG A 79 -10.32 -7.26 12.05
C ARG A 79 -10.89 -6.38 13.14
N HIS A 80 -10.05 -5.49 13.69
CA HIS A 80 -10.45 -4.53 14.69
C HIS A 80 -11.51 -3.56 14.16
N ALA A 81 -11.27 -2.97 12.99
CA ALA A 81 -12.24 -2.08 12.33
C ALA A 81 -13.59 -2.77 12.05
N ALA A 82 -13.57 -4.03 11.60
CA ALA A 82 -14.80 -4.77 11.29
C ALA A 82 -15.68 -5.00 12.53
N LEU A 83 -15.06 -5.12 13.71
CA LEU A 83 -15.72 -5.29 15.00
C LEU A 83 -16.15 -3.94 15.61
N ALA A 84 -15.25 -2.96 15.66
CA ALA A 84 -15.50 -1.64 16.25
C ALA A 84 -16.51 -0.82 15.46
N PHE A 85 -16.53 -0.97 14.13
CA PHE A 85 -17.41 -0.25 13.22
C PHE A 85 -18.35 -1.23 12.49
N PRO A 86 -19.42 -1.73 13.13
CA PRO A 86 -20.27 -2.78 12.56
C PRO A 86 -21.00 -2.36 11.28
N LYS A 87 -21.19 -1.04 11.08
CA LYS A 87 -21.79 -0.47 9.87
C LYS A 87 -20.76 -0.09 8.80
N ALA A 88 -19.46 -0.21 9.08
CA ALA A 88 -18.43 0.08 8.10
C ALA A 88 -18.48 -0.93 6.95
N ARG A 89 -18.25 -0.38 5.77
CA ARG A 89 -18.08 -1.07 4.50
C ARG A 89 -16.61 -0.98 4.08
N PHE A 90 -16.06 -2.04 3.52
CA PHE A 90 -14.64 -2.15 3.17
C PHE A 90 -14.47 -2.35 1.67
N VAL A 91 -13.54 -1.61 1.08
CA VAL A 91 -13.10 -1.81 -0.30
C VAL A 91 -11.66 -2.27 -0.25
N THR A 92 -11.36 -3.44 -0.83
CA THR A 92 -9.99 -3.92 -0.98
C THR A 92 -9.54 -3.69 -2.43
N LEU A 93 -8.50 -2.88 -2.59
CA LEU A 93 -7.84 -2.64 -3.87
C LEU A 93 -6.58 -3.50 -3.92
N ASP A 94 -6.68 -4.67 -4.54
CA ASP A 94 -5.58 -5.63 -4.57
C ASP A 94 -4.71 -5.46 -5.82
N ALA A 95 -3.43 -5.80 -5.69
CA ALA A 95 -2.47 -5.89 -6.76
C ALA A 95 -1.30 -6.80 -6.34
N PRO A 96 -0.71 -7.57 -7.28
CA PRO A 96 0.54 -8.28 -7.03
C PRO A 96 1.65 -7.34 -6.55
N ASP A 97 2.58 -7.87 -5.75
CA ASP A 97 3.69 -7.08 -5.20
C ASP A 97 4.60 -6.51 -6.30
N THR A 98 4.73 -7.21 -7.42
CA THR A 98 5.45 -6.72 -8.61
C THR A 98 4.81 -5.46 -9.20
N VAL A 99 3.49 -5.44 -9.33
CA VAL A 99 2.72 -4.25 -9.75
C VAL A 99 2.86 -3.12 -8.73
N ARG A 100 2.91 -3.46 -7.43
CA ARG A 100 3.17 -2.46 -6.38
C ARG A 100 4.55 -1.84 -6.51
N VAL A 101 5.59 -2.61 -6.82
CA VAL A 101 6.94 -2.08 -7.12
C VAL A 101 6.89 -1.12 -8.31
N GLN A 102 6.27 -1.52 -9.43
CA GLN A 102 6.12 -0.67 -10.61
C GLN A 102 5.42 0.65 -10.31
N ARG A 103 4.33 0.61 -9.52
CA ARG A 103 3.61 1.82 -9.09
C ARG A 103 4.44 2.73 -8.19
N LEU A 104 5.32 2.17 -7.37
CA LEU A 104 6.25 2.96 -6.55
C LEU A 104 7.34 3.62 -7.40
N LEU A 105 7.81 2.96 -8.46
CA LEU A 105 8.77 3.53 -9.42
C LEU A 105 8.15 4.72 -10.18
N GLY A 106 6.91 4.60 -10.66
CA GLY A 106 6.22 5.67 -11.40
C GLY A 106 5.72 6.85 -10.54
N ARG A 107 5.73 6.75 -9.20
CA ARG A 107 5.12 7.75 -8.29
C ARG A 107 6.00 8.97 -8.01
N GLY A 108 7.32 8.86 -8.11
CA GLY A 108 8.23 9.97 -7.79
C GLY A 108 8.03 10.56 -6.37
N ASP A 109 7.76 9.73 -5.35
CA ASP A 109 7.47 10.20 -3.99
C ASP A 109 8.69 10.97 -3.41
N ALA A 110 8.44 12.16 -2.84
CA ALA A 110 9.47 13.03 -2.27
C ALA A 110 10.22 12.39 -1.09
N PHE A 111 9.63 11.36 -0.46
CA PHE A 111 10.22 10.58 0.63
C PHE A 111 11.21 9.50 0.15
N ASP A 112 11.21 9.17 -1.13
CA ASP A 112 11.98 8.04 -1.68
C ASP A 112 13.33 8.44 -2.28
N ARG A 113 13.85 9.63 -1.96
CA ARG A 113 15.14 10.11 -2.47
C ARG A 113 16.31 9.33 -1.86
N VAL A 114 16.66 8.21 -2.48
CA VAL A 114 18.03 7.69 -2.50
C VAL A 114 18.63 8.20 -3.81
N GLY A 115 19.71 8.99 -3.71
CA GLY A 115 20.20 9.83 -4.81
C GLY A 115 20.46 9.09 -6.11
N SER A 116 19.68 9.40 -7.15
CA SER A 116 19.88 8.91 -8.52
C SER A 116 20.17 10.09 -9.45
N HIS A 117 21.38 10.10 -10.01
CA HIS A 117 21.77 10.96 -11.12
C HIS A 117 21.02 10.49 -12.37
N ARG A 118 20.13 11.34 -12.89
CA ARG A 118 19.48 11.15 -14.19
C ARG A 118 20.54 11.09 -15.30
N SER A 119 20.63 9.95 -16.00
CA SER A 119 21.18 9.89 -17.35
C SER A 119 20.09 9.43 -18.30
N GLN A 120 19.73 10.33 -19.22
CA GLN A 120 18.86 10.07 -20.36
C GLN A 120 19.64 9.25 -21.39
N VAL A 121 19.09 8.13 -21.87
CA VAL A 121 19.44 7.60 -23.20
C VAL A 121 18.21 7.01 -23.89
N THR A 122 18.08 7.41 -25.15
CA THR A 122 17.10 7.11 -26.18
C THR A 122 17.09 5.64 -26.61
N GLY A 123 15.90 5.08 -26.81
CA GLY A 123 15.68 3.69 -27.22
C GLY A 123 15.93 3.41 -28.71
N GLN A 124 16.51 2.23 -28.96
CA GLN A 124 16.25 1.42 -30.14
C GLN A 124 16.01 -0.02 -29.67
N GLU A 125 14.86 -0.57 -30.04
CA GLU A 125 14.41 -1.92 -29.69
C GLU A 125 15.14 -2.97 -30.55
N GLN A 126 15.64 -4.03 -29.92
CA GLN A 126 16.10 -5.25 -30.57
C GLN A 126 15.61 -6.50 -29.83
N PRO A 127 15.40 -7.63 -30.54
CA PRO A 127 14.61 -8.76 -30.04
C PRO A 127 15.37 -9.60 -29.02
N ARG A 128 14.70 -9.96 -27.92
CA ARG A 128 15.26 -10.71 -26.78
C ARG A 128 15.50 -12.18 -27.15
N THR A 129 16.75 -12.65 -27.03
CA THR A 129 17.11 -14.08 -27.02
C THR A 129 17.45 -14.51 -25.59
N SER A 130 17.23 -15.78 -25.28
CA SER A 130 17.05 -16.36 -23.94
C SER A 130 18.34 -16.60 -23.13
N SER A 131 19.27 -15.66 -23.15
CA SER A 131 20.44 -15.65 -22.27
C SER A 131 20.42 -14.36 -21.45
N LEU A 132 20.37 -14.48 -20.12
CA LEU A 132 20.47 -13.32 -19.22
C LEU A 132 21.74 -12.57 -19.58
N GLU A 133 21.60 -11.34 -20.08
CA GLU A 133 22.74 -10.49 -20.39
C GLU A 133 23.58 -10.31 -19.11
N PRO A 134 24.89 -10.04 -19.20
CA PRO A 134 25.74 -9.81 -18.03
C PRO A 134 25.17 -8.75 -17.07
N ARG A 135 24.47 -7.77 -17.65
CA ARG A 135 23.75 -6.71 -16.91
C ARG A 135 22.57 -7.27 -16.11
N ASP A 136 21.79 -8.18 -16.68
CA ASP A 136 20.65 -8.81 -16.00
C ASP A 136 21.12 -9.72 -14.86
N SER A 137 22.26 -10.39 -15.03
CA SER A 137 22.87 -11.22 -13.99
C SER A 137 23.27 -10.40 -12.76
N GLN A 138 23.90 -9.23 -12.96
CA GLN A 138 24.25 -8.33 -11.85
C GLN A 138 23.01 -7.76 -11.15
N ARG A 139 21.97 -7.38 -11.92
CA ARG A 139 20.71 -6.88 -11.37
C ARG A 139 19.99 -7.95 -10.56
N LEU A 140 19.97 -9.18 -11.05
CA LEU A 140 19.40 -10.34 -10.37
C LEU A 140 20.09 -10.60 -9.04
N GLU A 141 21.43 -10.62 -9.02
CA GLU A 141 22.21 -10.80 -7.79
C GLU A 141 21.90 -9.69 -6.75
N ALA A 142 21.85 -8.43 -7.20
CA ALA A 142 21.51 -7.31 -6.32
C ALA A 142 20.10 -7.45 -5.72
N LEU A 143 19.12 -7.92 -6.48
CA LEU A 143 17.77 -8.18 -5.96
C LEU A 143 17.75 -9.36 -4.99
N GLN A 144 18.43 -10.46 -5.30
CA GLN A 144 18.54 -11.63 -4.43
C GLN A 144 19.23 -11.30 -3.10
N SER A 145 20.10 -10.28 -3.07
CA SER A 145 20.73 -9.78 -1.85
C SER A 145 19.76 -9.05 -0.90
N VAL A 146 18.54 -8.75 -1.32
CA VAL A 146 17.53 -8.13 -0.45
C VAL A 146 17.03 -9.14 0.58
N GLU A 147 17.36 -8.90 1.85
CA GLU A 147 16.95 -9.76 2.96
C GLU A 147 15.43 -9.98 2.99
N GLY A 148 15.00 -11.25 2.92
CA GLY A 148 13.59 -11.65 2.97
C GLY A 148 12.82 -11.56 1.64
N ILE A 149 13.50 -11.29 0.53
CA ILE A 149 12.86 -11.18 -0.80
C ILE A 149 12.08 -12.45 -1.20
N GLU A 150 12.61 -13.64 -0.90
CA GLU A 150 11.98 -14.93 -1.24
C GLU A 150 10.69 -15.20 -0.47
N GLY A 151 10.46 -14.51 0.65
CA GLY A 151 9.20 -14.56 1.38
C GLY A 151 8.08 -13.74 0.75
N VAL A 152 8.39 -12.90 -0.24
CA VAL A 152 7.46 -11.94 -0.86
C VAL A 152 7.33 -12.16 -2.36
N PHE A 153 8.44 -12.38 -3.05
CA PHE A 153 8.49 -12.57 -4.49
C PHE A 153 8.95 -13.99 -4.82
N SER A 154 8.28 -14.63 -5.77
CA SER A 154 8.73 -15.87 -6.39
C SER A 154 9.98 -15.63 -7.24
N ARG A 155 10.69 -16.71 -7.57
CA ARG A 155 11.89 -16.64 -8.42
C ARG A 155 11.63 -15.95 -9.75
N ASP A 156 10.51 -16.26 -10.39
CA ASP A 156 10.15 -15.68 -11.69
C ASP A 156 9.81 -14.20 -11.57
N GLU A 157 9.19 -13.78 -10.47
CA GLU A 157 8.96 -12.37 -10.19
C GLU A 157 10.27 -11.62 -9.94
N ILE A 158 11.24 -12.21 -9.25
CA ILE A 158 12.57 -11.61 -9.04
C ILE A 158 13.29 -11.45 -10.39
N VAL A 159 13.22 -12.45 -11.27
CA VAL A 159 13.76 -12.34 -12.64
C VAL A 159 13.03 -11.27 -13.45
N GLY A 160 11.70 -11.18 -13.34
CA GLY A 160 10.93 -10.11 -13.99
C GLY A 160 11.34 -8.72 -13.50
N LEU A 161 11.59 -8.57 -12.20
CA LEU A 161 12.07 -7.31 -11.61
C LEU A 161 13.49 -6.96 -12.07
N SER A 162 14.37 -7.94 -12.31
CA SER A 162 15.73 -7.66 -12.79
C SER A 162 15.75 -7.11 -14.21
N GLN A 163 14.72 -7.40 -15.01
CA GLN A 163 14.57 -6.97 -16.41
C GLN A 163 13.92 -5.58 -16.57
N LEU A 164 13.53 -4.93 -15.46
CA LEU A 164 13.05 -3.55 -15.48
C LEU A 164 14.14 -2.59 -15.99
N GLU A 165 13.76 -1.62 -16.81
CA GLU A 165 14.69 -0.66 -17.45
C GLU A 165 15.15 0.46 -16.50
N GLU A 166 14.41 0.63 -15.40
CA GLU A 166 14.66 1.62 -14.36
C GLU A 166 16.02 1.42 -13.66
N ASP A 167 16.48 2.47 -12.98
CA ASP A 167 17.74 2.43 -12.24
C ASP A 167 17.76 1.27 -11.22
N LEU A 168 18.88 0.53 -11.16
CA LEU A 168 18.98 -0.64 -10.29
C LEU A 168 18.79 -0.26 -8.82
N GLY A 169 19.38 0.86 -8.38
CA GLY A 169 19.26 1.35 -7.02
C GLY A 169 17.82 1.69 -6.68
N GLU A 170 17.09 2.32 -7.61
CA GLU A 170 15.66 2.61 -7.44
C GLU A 170 14.83 1.34 -7.34
N VAL A 171 15.00 0.36 -8.24
CA VAL A 171 14.27 -0.92 -8.21
C VAL A 171 14.53 -1.65 -6.89
N VAL A 172 15.80 -1.84 -6.51
CA VAL A 172 16.19 -2.48 -5.25
C VAL A 172 15.60 -1.71 -4.05
N GLY A 173 15.61 -0.39 -4.10
CA GLY A 173 15.00 0.47 -3.08
C GLY A 173 13.50 0.23 -2.91
N LYS A 174 12.73 0.19 -4.00
CA LYS A 174 11.29 -0.10 -3.95
C LYS A 174 10.99 -1.53 -3.52
N VAL A 175 11.79 -2.50 -3.96
CA VAL A 175 11.68 -3.89 -3.51
C VAL A 175 11.89 -3.99 -2.00
N ARG A 176 12.91 -3.32 -1.45
CA ARG A 176 13.14 -3.24 0.01
C ARG A 176 11.95 -2.64 0.75
N ILE A 177 11.31 -1.60 0.20
CA ILE A 177 10.09 -1.02 0.77
C ILE A 177 9.00 -2.09 0.86
N VAL A 178 8.69 -2.76 -0.25
CA VAL A 178 7.63 -3.80 -0.29
C VAL A 178 7.96 -4.95 0.67
N VAL A 179 9.20 -5.46 0.67
CA VAL A 179 9.62 -6.52 1.59
C VAL A 179 9.47 -6.09 3.05
N THR A 180 9.89 -4.86 3.38
CA THR A 180 9.74 -4.33 4.75
C THR A 180 8.27 -4.18 5.13
N GLU A 181 7.41 -3.72 4.22
CA GLU A 181 5.96 -3.65 4.47
C GLU A 181 5.38 -5.05 4.78
N ARG A 182 5.80 -6.09 4.07
CA ARG A 182 5.34 -7.47 4.27
C ARG A 182 5.79 -8.11 5.57
N ARG A 183 6.88 -7.63 6.20
CA ARG A 183 7.26 -8.04 7.56
C ARG A 183 6.29 -7.56 8.63
N HIS A 184 5.54 -6.49 8.35
CA HIS A 184 4.62 -5.87 9.31
C HIS A 184 3.15 -6.08 8.97
N TYR A 185 2.82 -6.26 7.69
CA TYR A 185 1.46 -6.38 7.22
C TYR A 185 1.33 -7.54 6.25
N ASP A 186 0.36 -8.42 6.52
CA ASP A 186 -0.09 -9.43 5.59
C ASP A 186 -1.45 -9.02 4.99
N PRO A 187 -1.47 -8.34 3.83
CA PRO A 187 -2.72 -7.98 3.17
C PRO A 187 -3.43 -9.21 2.57
N ARG A 188 -2.74 -10.35 2.34
CA ARG A 188 -3.42 -11.58 1.90
C ARG A 188 -4.29 -12.11 3.03
N ALA A 189 -3.77 -12.16 4.24
CA ALA A 189 -4.54 -12.53 5.42
C ALA A 189 -5.67 -11.52 5.71
N ALA A 190 -5.41 -10.21 5.55
CA ALA A 190 -6.44 -9.19 5.70
C ALA A 190 -7.59 -9.36 4.68
N ASN A 191 -7.25 -9.57 3.41
CA ASN A 191 -8.23 -9.81 2.33
C ASN A 191 -8.99 -11.12 2.56
N ALA A 192 -8.31 -12.18 3.02
CA ALA A 192 -8.95 -13.44 3.37
C ALA A 192 -9.97 -13.28 4.51
N PHE A 193 -9.63 -12.51 5.56
CA PHE A 193 -10.55 -12.18 6.63
C PHE A 193 -11.75 -11.37 6.13
N LEU A 194 -11.53 -10.33 5.31
CA LEU A 194 -12.62 -9.51 4.76
C LEU A 194 -13.61 -10.33 3.95
N ARG A 195 -13.13 -11.31 3.18
CA ARG A 195 -13.99 -12.24 2.43
C ARG A 195 -14.90 -13.11 3.32
N THR A 196 -14.63 -13.21 4.62
CA THR A 196 -15.53 -13.88 5.58
C THR A 196 -16.70 -13.02 6.04
N LEU A 197 -16.64 -11.70 5.80
CA LEU A 197 -17.72 -10.78 6.14
C LEU A 197 -18.85 -10.89 5.10
N ASN A 198 -20.07 -10.50 5.50
CA ASN A 198 -21.22 -10.46 4.59
C ASN A 198 -20.90 -9.66 3.32
N GLY A 199 -21.35 -10.13 2.15
CA GLY A 199 -21.04 -9.51 0.84
C GLY A 199 -21.44 -8.04 0.70
N ASN A 200 -22.41 -7.56 1.49
CA ASN A 200 -22.81 -6.15 1.50
C ASN A 200 -21.83 -5.26 2.30
N ARG A 201 -20.87 -5.85 3.01
CA ARG A 201 -19.83 -5.13 3.77
C ARG A 201 -18.48 -5.09 3.06
N VAL A 202 -18.23 -5.93 2.06
CA VAL A 202 -16.93 -5.98 1.39
C VAL A 202 -17.06 -5.99 -0.13
N LEU A 203 -16.29 -5.13 -0.79
CA LEU A 203 -16.04 -5.16 -2.23
C LEU A 203 -14.55 -5.41 -2.47
N SER A 204 -14.24 -6.48 -3.21
CA SER A 204 -12.88 -6.77 -3.67
C SER A 204 -12.71 -6.45 -5.15
N VAL A 205 -11.62 -5.75 -5.44
CA VAL A 205 -11.28 -5.21 -6.76
C VAL A 205 -9.84 -5.55 -7.07
N ASP A 206 -9.59 -6.12 -8.26
CA ASP A 206 -8.25 -6.36 -8.75
C ASP A 206 -7.85 -5.19 -9.66
N THR A 207 -6.95 -4.35 -9.16
CA THR A 207 -6.53 -3.14 -9.85
C THR A 207 -5.57 -3.39 -11.01
N THR A 208 -5.27 -4.66 -11.32
CA THR A 208 -4.55 -5.04 -12.54
C THR A 208 -5.48 -5.30 -13.71
N LEU A 209 -6.77 -5.58 -13.43
CA LEU A 209 -7.78 -5.89 -14.44
C LEU A 209 -8.71 -4.72 -14.73
N GLU A 210 -8.68 -3.69 -13.89
CA GLU A 210 -9.68 -2.62 -13.87
C GLU A 210 -9.03 -1.25 -13.81
N SER A 211 -9.48 -0.34 -14.68
CA SER A 211 -9.03 1.05 -14.65
C SER A 211 -9.57 1.78 -13.41
N PRO A 212 -8.97 2.91 -12.99
CA PRO A 212 -9.49 3.71 -11.87
C PRO A 212 -10.98 4.09 -12.01
N ASP A 213 -11.44 4.33 -13.25
CA ASP A 213 -12.83 4.66 -13.55
C ASP A 213 -13.76 3.45 -13.38
N ASP A 214 -13.34 2.27 -13.83
CA ASP A 214 -14.07 1.03 -13.62
C ASP A 214 -14.21 0.70 -12.13
N VAL A 215 -13.12 0.87 -11.38
CA VAL A 215 -13.09 0.69 -9.92
C VAL A 215 -14.07 1.67 -9.26
N ALA A 216 -14.04 2.94 -9.64
CA ALA A 216 -14.95 3.94 -9.09
C ALA A 216 -16.43 3.62 -9.40
N GLY A 217 -16.73 3.19 -10.63
CA GLY A 217 -18.08 2.78 -11.04
C GLY A 217 -18.58 1.56 -10.27
N ARG A 218 -17.72 0.56 -10.03
CA ARG A 218 -18.05 -0.61 -9.20
C ARG A 218 -18.32 -0.24 -7.76
N ILE A 219 -17.49 0.62 -7.16
CA ILE A 219 -17.72 1.10 -5.79
C ILE A 219 -19.06 1.81 -5.68
N LEU A 220 -19.40 2.69 -6.64
CA LEU A 220 -20.70 3.38 -6.66
C LEU A 220 -21.87 2.40 -6.75
N LYS A 221 -21.82 1.45 -7.71
CA LYS A 221 -22.88 0.45 -7.89
C LYS A 221 -23.08 -0.39 -6.63
N TRP A 222 -21.98 -0.81 -6.00
CA TRP A 222 -22.01 -1.58 -4.76
C TRP A 222 -22.46 -0.75 -3.56
N TRP A 223 -22.15 0.55 -3.53
CA TRP A 223 -22.59 1.45 -2.46
C TRP A 223 -24.12 1.59 -2.42
N HIS A 224 -24.76 1.63 -3.59
CA HIS A 224 -26.21 1.77 -3.72
C HIS A 224 -26.99 0.44 -3.74
N ALA A 225 -26.31 -0.70 -3.74
CA ALA A 225 -26.92 -2.03 -3.58
C ALA A 225 -27.25 -2.32 -2.11
#